data_AF-A0A2M7RWS0-F1
#
_entry.id   AF-A0A2M7RWS0-F1
#
_cell.length_a   1.000
_cell.length_b   1.000
_cell.length_c   1.000
_cell.angle_alpha   90.00
_cell.angle_beta   90.00
_cell.angle_gamma   90.00
#
_symmetry.space_group_name_H-M   'P 1'
#
loop_
_entity.id
_entity.type
_entity.pdbx_description
1 polymer ?
#
loop_
_entity_poly.entity_id
_entity_poly.type
_entity_poly.pdbx_seq_one_letter_code
_entity_poly.pdbx_strand_id
1 'polypeptide(L)'
;MKKTILTLLALVSITVLSAQKNKVQCANNYNNAFERNGKCSEIQNGLEAINLATQDASTKDMSKTWIYRGNLYYNLLLPTTDKNCKDLYKEALDEATESYLKGMVLNFEDAALKKLDLEKEADLVQFFGALQNKSKMEDQQLFGIAFSRLPGLGGEYANKGIGQFQNKDFKGAQESFQKGLMLIQFSGKTDTLILYNLALASEYAEDFETAKQLYNALIQLNYNIDGNGASIYQSLARIHKNGGDKEKSFETIKKGRKAYPQNQHLIFEEIDYYLQSEKDQEALVSLNDAISIEPNNAFLYYVRGTVYEKLKDQENAIADYKKSIELDSKQHDAAFNLGAFYFNKGVDKINIANDLPLNQSKKYEEMKADAKKDFLSAIPYIEMANKAKPEDTDTATMLIKLYTQVGEDTKAKELKAKYE
;
A
#
# COMPACT_ATOMS: atom_id res chain seq x y z
N MET A 1 14.08 -75.05 -4.69
CA MET A 1 13.93 -73.93 -3.74
C MET A 1 14.09 -72.53 -4.37
N LYS A 2 14.99 -72.28 -5.34
CA LYS A 2 15.12 -70.94 -5.96
C LYS A 2 13.91 -70.48 -6.81
N LYS A 3 13.24 -71.40 -7.53
CA LYS A 3 12.03 -71.07 -8.32
C LYS A 3 10.79 -70.77 -7.46
N THR A 4 10.63 -71.44 -6.32
CA THR A 4 9.52 -71.21 -5.38
C THR A 4 9.69 -69.91 -4.58
N ILE A 5 10.93 -69.52 -4.24
CA ILE A 5 11.21 -68.24 -3.58
C ILE A 5 10.96 -67.05 -4.53
N LEU A 6 11.32 -67.16 -5.81
CA LEU A 6 11.01 -66.12 -6.81
C LEU A 6 9.51 -65.96 -7.09
N THR A 7 8.74 -67.06 -7.08
CA THR A 7 7.28 -66.99 -7.23
C THR A 7 6.59 -66.46 -5.98
N LEU A 8 7.05 -66.80 -4.78
CA LEU A 8 6.55 -66.20 -3.54
C LEU A 8 6.85 -64.71 -3.43
N LEU A 9 8.06 -64.27 -3.79
CA LEU A 9 8.42 -62.83 -3.85
C LEU A 9 7.58 -62.07 -4.89
N ALA A 10 7.28 -62.68 -6.04
CA ALA A 10 6.39 -62.09 -7.04
C ALA A 10 4.92 -62.07 -6.60
N LEU A 11 4.44 -63.08 -5.86
CA LEU A 11 3.09 -63.10 -5.29
C LEU A 11 2.93 -62.09 -4.14
N VAL A 12 3.95 -61.92 -3.31
CA VAL A 12 3.98 -60.91 -2.24
C VAL A 12 4.03 -59.50 -2.84
N SER A 13 4.80 -59.26 -3.91
CA SER A 13 4.79 -57.95 -4.57
C SER A 13 3.46 -57.65 -5.26
N ILE A 14 2.82 -58.61 -5.93
CA ILE A 14 1.51 -58.43 -6.57
C ILE A 14 0.38 -58.16 -5.56
N THR A 15 0.39 -58.81 -4.39
CA THR A 15 -0.62 -58.59 -3.33
C THR A 15 -0.45 -57.26 -2.60
N VAL A 16 0.79 -56.78 -2.43
CA VAL A 16 1.05 -55.44 -1.87
C VAL A 16 0.63 -54.34 -2.85
N LEU A 17 0.86 -54.53 -4.16
CA LEU A 17 0.44 -53.58 -5.20
C LEU A 17 -1.09 -53.42 -5.31
N SER A 18 -1.86 -54.50 -5.12
CA SER A 18 -3.32 -54.42 -5.11
C SER A 18 -3.85 -53.80 -3.81
N ALA A 19 -3.17 -53.98 -2.68
CA ALA A 19 -3.56 -53.41 -1.39
C ALA A 19 -3.52 -51.87 -1.38
N GLN A 20 -2.52 -51.24 -1.99
CA GLN A 20 -2.41 -49.77 -1.99
C GLN A 20 -3.44 -49.12 -2.91
N LYS A 21 -3.73 -49.71 -4.07
CA LYS A 21 -4.85 -49.28 -4.93
C LYS A 21 -6.21 -49.37 -4.22
N ASN A 22 -6.39 -50.38 -3.37
CA ASN A 22 -7.59 -50.49 -2.52
C ASN A 22 -7.65 -49.35 -1.48
N LYS A 23 -6.52 -48.96 -0.87
CA LYS A 23 -6.50 -47.81 0.07
C LYS A 23 -6.92 -46.50 -0.61
N VAL A 24 -6.51 -46.27 -1.85
CA VAL A 24 -6.97 -45.11 -2.64
C VAL A 24 -8.50 -45.11 -2.76
N GLN A 25 -9.10 -46.26 -3.06
CA GLN A 25 -10.56 -46.37 -3.15
C GLN A 25 -11.24 -46.20 -1.77
N CYS A 26 -10.65 -46.77 -0.71
CA CYS A 26 -11.15 -46.62 0.66
C CYS A 26 -11.19 -45.14 1.08
N ALA A 27 -10.15 -44.36 0.77
CA ALA A 27 -10.11 -42.93 1.05
C ALA A 27 -11.30 -42.18 0.40
N ASN A 28 -11.63 -42.51 -0.85
CA ASN A 28 -12.80 -41.92 -1.51
C ASN A 28 -14.12 -42.35 -0.84
N ASN A 29 -14.21 -43.61 -0.41
CA ASN A 29 -15.40 -44.10 0.30
C ASN A 29 -15.59 -43.38 1.65
N TYR A 30 -14.50 -43.13 2.37
CA TYR A 30 -14.51 -42.32 3.60
C TYR A 30 -14.90 -40.87 3.33
N ASN A 31 -14.39 -40.25 2.26
CA ASN A 31 -14.82 -38.93 1.83
C ASN A 31 -16.34 -38.87 1.60
N ASN A 32 -16.89 -39.84 0.86
CA ASN A 32 -18.33 -39.91 0.61
C ASN A 32 -19.13 -40.18 1.90
N ALA A 33 -18.55 -40.91 2.86
CA ALA A 33 -19.17 -41.12 4.17
C ALA A 33 -19.25 -39.82 4.97
N PHE A 34 -18.16 -39.04 4.98
CA PHE A 34 -18.14 -37.70 5.56
C PHE A 34 -19.21 -36.79 4.94
N GLU A 35 -19.31 -36.74 3.61
CA GLU A 35 -20.31 -35.91 2.92
C GLU A 35 -21.76 -36.28 3.30
N ARG A 36 -22.01 -37.54 3.73
CA ARG A 36 -23.32 -37.98 4.21
C ARG A 36 -23.56 -37.71 5.70
N ASN A 37 -22.54 -37.85 6.54
CA ASN A 37 -22.72 -37.92 8.00
C ASN A 37 -22.00 -36.82 8.80
N GLY A 38 -21.12 -36.04 8.16
CA GLY A 38 -20.35 -34.93 8.74
C GLY A 38 -19.32 -35.33 9.80
N LYS A 39 -19.03 -36.62 9.99
CA LYS A 39 -18.17 -37.12 11.09
C LYS A 39 -16.69 -37.01 10.73
N CYS A 40 -15.92 -36.29 11.52
CA CYS A 40 -14.51 -36.05 11.24
C CYS A 40 -13.64 -37.32 11.30
N SER A 41 -14.09 -38.35 12.03
CA SER A 41 -13.45 -39.66 12.05
C SER A 41 -13.37 -40.30 10.66
N GLU A 42 -14.33 -40.02 9.77
CA GLU A 42 -14.29 -40.50 8.38
C GLU A 42 -13.13 -39.85 7.63
N ILE A 43 -12.94 -38.54 7.77
CA ILE A 43 -11.81 -37.84 7.15
C ILE A 43 -10.48 -38.35 7.71
N GLN A 44 -10.37 -38.52 9.02
CA GLN A 44 -9.15 -39.05 9.66
C GLN A 44 -8.78 -40.44 9.10
N ASN A 45 -9.74 -41.36 9.03
CA ASN A 45 -9.51 -42.69 8.47
C ASN A 45 -9.16 -42.64 6.97
N GLY A 46 -9.79 -41.73 6.23
CA GLY A 46 -9.48 -41.47 4.82
C GLY A 46 -8.05 -40.97 4.63
N LEU A 47 -7.61 -40.02 5.47
CA LEU A 47 -6.27 -39.45 5.43
C LEU A 47 -5.20 -40.47 5.81
N GLU A 48 -5.43 -41.31 6.82
CA GLU A 48 -4.53 -42.42 7.18
C GLU A 48 -4.33 -43.38 6.00
N ALA A 49 -5.41 -43.70 5.29
CA ALA A 49 -5.35 -44.57 4.10
C ALA A 49 -4.62 -43.90 2.93
N ILE A 50 -4.97 -42.65 2.59
CA ILE A 50 -4.48 -41.99 1.37
C ILE A 50 -3.03 -41.51 1.49
N ASN A 51 -2.59 -41.08 2.68
CA ASN A 51 -1.23 -40.59 2.88
C ASN A 51 -0.19 -41.72 2.78
N LEU A 52 -0.57 -42.97 3.04
CA LEU A 52 0.28 -44.13 2.74
C LEU A 52 0.35 -44.38 1.21
N ALA A 53 -0.75 -44.16 0.50
CA ALA A 53 -0.81 -44.35 -0.94
C ALA A 53 -0.05 -43.26 -1.73
N THR A 54 0.09 -42.05 -1.20
CA THR A 54 0.91 -41.00 -1.85
C THR A 54 2.41 -41.29 -1.83
N GLN A 55 2.87 -42.18 -0.95
CA GLN A 55 4.27 -42.58 -0.83
C GLN A 55 4.60 -43.88 -1.57
N ASP A 56 3.59 -44.68 -1.92
CA ASP A 56 3.78 -45.96 -2.57
C ASP A 56 4.06 -45.81 -4.08
N ALA A 57 5.06 -46.53 -4.58
CA ALA A 57 5.51 -46.43 -5.97
C ALA A 57 4.42 -46.76 -7.00
N SER A 58 3.40 -47.53 -6.65
CA SER A 58 2.33 -47.94 -7.55
C SER A 58 1.15 -46.97 -7.59
N THR A 59 1.04 -46.07 -6.61
CA THR A 59 -0.10 -45.15 -6.45
C THR A 59 0.30 -43.68 -6.40
N LYS A 60 1.56 -43.35 -6.13
CA LYS A 60 2.04 -41.95 -6.05
C LYS A 60 1.95 -41.17 -7.36
N ASP A 61 1.95 -41.85 -8.51
CA ASP A 61 1.87 -41.21 -9.83
C ASP A 61 0.46 -41.31 -10.43
N MET A 62 -0.53 -41.76 -9.64
CA MET A 62 -1.92 -41.85 -10.06
C MET A 62 -2.68 -40.56 -9.70
N SER A 63 -3.31 -39.92 -10.70
CA SER A 63 -4.12 -38.70 -10.50
C SER A 63 -5.14 -38.84 -9.36
N LYS A 64 -5.88 -39.95 -9.34
CA LYS A 64 -6.91 -40.20 -8.31
C LYS A 64 -6.39 -40.30 -6.88
N THR A 65 -5.14 -40.71 -6.67
CA THR A 65 -4.56 -40.71 -5.32
C THR A 65 -4.54 -39.29 -4.76
N TRP A 66 -4.10 -38.34 -5.58
CA TRP A 66 -3.96 -36.95 -5.17
C TRP A 66 -5.30 -36.21 -5.17
N ILE A 67 -6.18 -36.45 -6.15
CA ILE A 67 -7.50 -35.78 -6.13
C ILE A 67 -8.35 -36.26 -4.95
N TYR A 68 -8.31 -37.55 -4.59
CA TYR A 68 -9.02 -38.01 -3.39
C TYR A 68 -8.40 -37.49 -2.08
N ARG A 69 -7.08 -37.34 -2.01
CA ARG A 69 -6.42 -36.64 -0.89
C ARG A 69 -6.88 -35.19 -0.80
N GLY A 70 -6.93 -34.50 -1.95
CA GLY A 70 -7.45 -33.13 -2.05
C GLY A 70 -8.89 -33.01 -1.58
N ASN A 71 -9.76 -33.97 -1.93
CA ASN A 71 -11.15 -33.99 -1.49
C ASN A 71 -11.28 -34.05 0.04
N LEU A 72 -10.49 -34.91 0.68
CA LEU A 72 -10.48 -35.06 2.14
C LEU A 72 -10.06 -33.77 2.84
N TYR A 73 -8.95 -33.14 2.40
CA TYR A 73 -8.49 -31.89 2.98
C TYR A 73 -9.42 -30.71 2.69
N TYR A 74 -9.97 -30.63 1.47
CA TYR A 74 -10.95 -29.61 1.11
C TYR A 74 -12.18 -29.67 2.02
N ASN A 75 -12.66 -30.87 2.33
CA ASN A 75 -13.81 -31.06 3.21
C ASN A 75 -13.56 -30.63 4.66
N LEU A 76 -12.30 -30.52 5.12
CA LEU A 76 -11.95 -29.93 6.42
C LEU A 76 -12.07 -28.40 6.44
N LEU A 77 -12.04 -27.75 5.27
CA LEU A 77 -12.20 -26.30 5.14
C LEU A 77 -13.67 -25.87 5.15
N LEU A 78 -14.59 -26.82 4.91
CA LEU A 78 -16.01 -26.53 4.89
C LEU A 78 -16.58 -26.44 6.32
N PRO A 79 -17.60 -25.58 6.55
CA PRO A 79 -18.26 -25.51 7.85
C PRO A 79 -18.82 -26.87 8.30
N THR A 80 -18.56 -27.23 9.56
CA THR A 80 -19.03 -28.49 10.17
C THR A 80 -19.51 -28.28 11.59
N THR A 81 -20.49 -29.08 12.00
CA THR A 81 -21.02 -29.11 13.38
C THR A 81 -20.17 -29.94 14.33
N ASP A 82 -19.28 -30.80 13.80
CA ASP A 82 -18.38 -31.63 14.60
C ASP A 82 -17.12 -30.83 14.94
N LYS A 83 -16.97 -30.47 16.22
CA LYS A 83 -15.85 -29.64 16.71
C LYS A 83 -14.50 -30.30 16.48
N ASN A 84 -14.44 -31.64 16.42
CA ASN A 84 -13.19 -32.36 16.21
C ASN A 84 -12.53 -32.00 14.86
N CYS A 85 -13.29 -31.59 13.84
CA CYS A 85 -12.75 -31.22 12.53
C CYS A 85 -11.86 -29.98 12.58
N LYS A 86 -12.18 -29.01 13.44
CA LYS A 86 -11.41 -27.75 13.52
C LYS A 86 -10.03 -27.94 14.13
N ASP A 87 -9.88 -28.93 15.00
CA ASP A 87 -8.61 -29.21 15.69
C ASP A 87 -7.69 -30.14 14.91
N LEU A 88 -8.21 -30.80 13.86
CA LEU A 88 -7.51 -31.89 13.19
C LEU A 88 -6.35 -31.44 12.29
N TYR A 89 -6.49 -30.34 11.53
CA TYR A 89 -5.42 -29.91 10.61
C TYR A 89 -5.37 -28.40 10.34
N LYS A 90 -4.30 -27.75 10.83
CA LYS A 90 -4.00 -26.33 10.56
C LYS A 90 -3.53 -26.05 9.13
N GLU A 91 -3.08 -27.09 8.42
CA GLU A 91 -2.46 -27.01 7.08
C GLU A 91 -3.39 -27.49 5.95
N ALA A 92 -4.68 -27.75 6.26
CA ALA A 92 -5.63 -28.33 5.30
C ALA A 92 -5.76 -27.51 3.99
N LEU A 93 -5.59 -26.19 4.04
CA LEU A 93 -5.62 -25.32 2.86
C LEU A 93 -4.46 -25.63 1.90
N ASP A 94 -3.25 -25.68 2.42
CA ASP A 94 -2.04 -25.95 1.64
C ASP A 94 -2.08 -27.39 1.09
N GLU A 95 -2.51 -28.34 1.93
CA GLU A 95 -2.58 -29.75 1.58
C GLU A 95 -3.66 -30.08 0.52
N ALA A 96 -4.83 -29.43 0.60
CA ALA A 96 -5.87 -29.56 -0.43
C ALA A 96 -5.35 -29.04 -1.77
N THR A 97 -4.69 -27.87 -1.75
CA THR A 97 -4.19 -27.17 -2.93
C THR A 97 -3.11 -27.99 -3.64
N GLU A 98 -2.07 -28.41 -2.91
CA GLU A 98 -0.99 -29.24 -3.46
C GLU A 98 -1.58 -30.51 -4.09
N SER A 99 -2.51 -31.15 -3.38
CA SER A 99 -3.12 -32.39 -3.82
C SER A 99 -3.94 -32.23 -5.11
N TYR A 100 -4.72 -31.16 -5.26
CA TYR A 100 -5.44 -30.92 -6.50
C TYR A 100 -4.52 -30.56 -7.66
N LEU A 101 -3.55 -29.65 -7.46
CA LEU A 101 -2.62 -29.24 -8.52
C LEU A 101 -1.83 -30.45 -9.04
N LYS A 102 -1.27 -31.26 -8.14
CA LYS A 102 -0.55 -32.48 -8.49
C LYS A 102 -1.44 -33.52 -9.15
N GLY A 103 -2.66 -33.71 -8.64
CA GLY A 103 -3.64 -34.61 -9.21
C GLY A 103 -4.03 -34.23 -10.63
N MET A 104 -4.20 -32.93 -10.92
CA MET A 104 -4.51 -32.41 -12.25
C MET A 104 -3.35 -32.60 -13.23
N VAL A 105 -2.11 -32.33 -12.82
CA VAL A 105 -0.91 -32.57 -13.63
C VAL A 105 -0.77 -34.05 -13.99
N LEU A 106 -0.91 -34.95 -13.01
CA LEU A 106 -0.79 -36.39 -13.23
C LEU A 106 -1.91 -36.97 -14.12
N ASN A 107 -2.98 -36.20 -14.36
CA ASN A 107 -4.14 -36.64 -15.12
C ASN A 107 -3.97 -36.51 -16.64
N PHE A 108 -2.95 -35.80 -17.14
CA PHE A 108 -2.68 -35.77 -18.58
C PHE A 108 -2.29 -37.15 -19.10
N GLU A 109 -2.67 -37.54 -20.32
CA GLU A 109 -2.13 -38.76 -20.94
C GLU A 109 -0.65 -38.57 -21.36
N ASP A 110 -0.24 -37.34 -21.65
CA ASP A 110 1.11 -37.00 -22.09
C ASP A 110 2.11 -37.05 -20.92
N ALA A 111 3.14 -37.90 -21.06
CA ALA A 111 4.15 -38.12 -20.04
C ALA A 111 5.05 -36.90 -19.75
N ALA A 112 5.18 -35.96 -20.69
CA ALA A 112 5.87 -34.69 -20.45
C ALA A 112 5.01 -33.75 -19.60
N LEU A 113 3.71 -33.66 -19.90
CA LEU A 113 2.79 -32.82 -19.14
C LEU A 113 2.59 -33.29 -17.69
N LYS A 114 2.74 -34.60 -17.43
CA LYS A 114 2.72 -35.16 -16.05
C LYS A 114 3.86 -34.69 -15.14
N LYS A 115 4.87 -33.99 -15.68
CA LYS A 115 6.04 -33.53 -14.93
C LYS A 115 6.02 -32.03 -14.64
N LEU A 116 4.96 -31.35 -15.04
CA LEU A 116 4.81 -29.92 -14.83
C LEU A 116 4.77 -29.60 -13.33
N ASP A 117 5.53 -28.58 -12.96
CA ASP A 117 5.59 -28.05 -11.62
C ASP A 117 4.84 -26.71 -11.59
N LEU A 118 3.59 -26.72 -11.15
CA LEU A 118 2.70 -25.55 -11.25
C LEU A 118 3.11 -24.38 -10.33
N GLU A 119 4.14 -24.54 -9.50
CA GLU A 119 4.77 -23.43 -8.79
C GLU A 119 5.69 -22.60 -9.70
N LYS A 120 6.11 -23.16 -10.85
CA LYS A 120 6.92 -22.46 -11.85
C LYS A 120 6.04 -21.81 -12.90
N GLU A 121 6.27 -20.52 -13.13
CA GLU A 121 5.52 -19.73 -14.12
C GLU A 121 5.55 -20.38 -15.53
N ALA A 122 6.71 -20.85 -15.97
CA ALA A 122 6.86 -21.50 -17.28
C ALA A 122 6.00 -22.78 -17.41
N ASP A 123 5.91 -23.57 -16.35
CA ASP A 123 5.14 -24.82 -16.34
C ASP A 123 3.65 -24.54 -16.19
N LEU A 124 3.27 -23.47 -15.47
CA LEU A 124 1.89 -22.99 -15.41
C LEU A 124 1.40 -22.52 -16.78
N VAL A 125 2.23 -21.80 -17.54
CA VAL A 125 1.93 -21.41 -18.93
C VAL A 125 1.76 -22.64 -19.82
N GLN A 126 2.66 -23.63 -19.72
CA GLN A 126 2.54 -24.89 -20.45
C GLN A 126 1.27 -25.66 -20.09
N PHE A 127 0.92 -25.70 -18.81
CA PHE A 127 -0.29 -26.32 -18.30
C PHE A 127 -1.54 -25.70 -18.93
N PHE A 128 -1.68 -24.37 -18.88
CA PHE A 128 -2.82 -23.69 -19.49
C PHE A 128 -2.85 -23.82 -21.02
N GLY A 129 -1.69 -23.82 -21.68
CA GLY A 129 -1.59 -24.10 -23.11
C GLY A 129 -2.09 -25.51 -23.47
N ALA A 130 -1.76 -26.51 -22.66
CA ALA A 130 -2.27 -27.87 -22.83
C ALA A 130 -3.80 -27.95 -22.66
N LEU A 131 -4.37 -27.21 -21.71
CA LEU A 131 -5.83 -27.14 -21.55
C LEU A 131 -6.51 -26.49 -22.75
N GLN A 132 -5.97 -25.38 -23.27
CA GLN A 132 -6.51 -24.69 -24.45
C GLN A 132 -6.47 -25.58 -25.70
N ASN A 133 -5.39 -26.35 -25.86
CA ASN A 133 -5.23 -27.33 -26.94
C ASN A 133 -6.05 -28.60 -26.75
N LYS A 134 -6.85 -28.70 -25.67
CA LYS A 134 -7.68 -29.86 -25.34
C LYS A 134 -6.88 -31.17 -25.28
N SER A 135 -5.68 -31.11 -24.69
CA SER A 135 -4.86 -32.29 -24.43
C SER A 135 -5.66 -33.39 -23.74
N LYS A 136 -5.38 -34.64 -24.10
CA LYS A 136 -6.10 -35.79 -23.55
C LYS A 136 -5.81 -35.98 -22.06
N MET A 137 -6.84 -36.41 -21.35
CA MET A 137 -6.84 -36.63 -19.90
C MET A 137 -7.28 -38.06 -19.60
N GLU A 138 -6.66 -38.69 -18.62
CA GLU A 138 -6.99 -40.05 -18.15
C GLU A 138 -8.42 -40.11 -17.58
N ASP A 139 -8.83 -39.09 -16.81
CA ASP A 139 -10.17 -38.99 -16.24
C ASP A 139 -10.69 -37.54 -16.29
N GLN A 140 -11.64 -37.29 -17.20
CA GLN A 140 -12.25 -35.97 -17.40
C GLN A 140 -13.12 -35.54 -16.22
N GLN A 141 -13.84 -36.49 -15.59
CA GLN A 141 -14.73 -36.17 -14.49
C GLN A 141 -13.93 -35.76 -13.26
N LEU A 142 -12.88 -36.52 -12.96
CA LEU A 142 -12.03 -36.27 -11.81
C LEU A 142 -11.26 -34.95 -11.95
N PHE A 143 -10.75 -34.66 -13.16
CA PHE A 143 -10.18 -33.35 -13.48
C PHE A 143 -11.17 -32.21 -13.22
N GLY A 144 -12.41 -32.34 -13.71
CA GLY A 144 -13.45 -31.33 -13.52
C GLY A 144 -13.75 -31.03 -12.05
N ILE A 145 -13.76 -32.06 -11.19
CA ILE A 145 -13.93 -31.89 -9.74
C ILE A 145 -12.80 -31.04 -9.16
N ALA A 146 -11.54 -31.44 -9.39
CA ALA A 146 -10.38 -30.72 -8.87
C ALA A 146 -10.34 -29.27 -9.39
N PHE A 147 -10.50 -29.09 -10.70
CA PHE A 147 -10.48 -27.79 -11.36
C PHE A 147 -11.55 -26.84 -10.80
N SER A 148 -12.75 -27.33 -10.54
CA SER A 148 -13.86 -26.52 -10.01
C SER A 148 -13.65 -26.02 -8.57
N ARG A 149 -12.79 -26.69 -7.79
CA ARG A 149 -12.54 -26.37 -6.37
C ARG A 149 -11.42 -25.35 -6.17
N LEU A 150 -10.50 -25.21 -7.12
CA LEU A 150 -9.35 -24.29 -7.01
C LEU A 150 -9.74 -22.83 -6.75
N PRO A 151 -10.73 -22.22 -7.45
CA PRO A 151 -11.08 -20.83 -7.20
C PRO A 151 -11.56 -20.57 -5.75
N GLY A 152 -12.27 -21.54 -5.16
CA GLY A 152 -12.70 -21.45 -3.76
C GLY A 152 -11.52 -21.46 -2.79
N LEU A 153 -10.54 -22.34 -3.02
CA LEU A 153 -9.27 -22.34 -2.26
C LEU A 153 -8.51 -21.02 -2.41
N GLY A 154 -8.57 -20.41 -3.59
CA GLY A 154 -7.98 -19.10 -3.81
C GLY A 154 -8.57 -18.00 -2.92
N GLY A 155 -9.89 -18.05 -2.68
CA GLY A 155 -10.56 -17.18 -1.71
C GLY A 155 -10.09 -17.40 -0.27
N GLU A 156 -9.87 -18.65 0.13
CA GLU A 156 -9.33 -18.96 1.46
C GLU A 156 -7.90 -18.47 1.66
N TYR A 157 -7.06 -18.55 0.62
CA TYR A 157 -5.73 -17.93 0.65
C TYR A 157 -5.80 -16.40 0.74
N ALA A 158 -6.76 -15.75 0.08
CA ALA A 158 -6.96 -14.32 0.25
C ALA A 158 -7.31 -13.97 1.71
N ASN A 159 -8.19 -14.74 2.35
CA ASN A 159 -8.52 -14.57 3.78
C ASN A 159 -7.29 -14.79 4.68
N LYS A 160 -6.51 -15.85 4.42
CA LYS A 160 -5.24 -16.11 5.12
C LYS A 160 -4.27 -14.93 4.97
N GLY A 161 -4.14 -14.39 3.75
CA GLY A 161 -3.30 -13.24 3.45
C GLY A 161 -3.73 -11.97 4.18
N ILE A 162 -5.04 -11.69 4.27
CA ILE A 162 -5.57 -10.56 5.06
C ILE A 162 -5.18 -10.70 6.54
N GLY A 163 -5.36 -11.90 7.11
CA GLY A 163 -4.98 -12.15 8.51
C GLY A 163 -3.48 -12.00 8.76
N GLN A 164 -2.64 -12.48 7.85
CA GLN A 164 -1.18 -12.29 7.91
C GLN A 164 -0.78 -10.82 7.83
N PHE A 165 -1.39 -10.07 6.90
CA PHE A 165 -1.14 -8.65 6.74
C PHE A 165 -1.49 -7.86 8.01
N GLN A 166 -2.65 -8.15 8.62
CA GLN A 166 -3.07 -7.52 9.89
C GLN A 166 -2.09 -7.83 11.03
N ASN A 167 -1.51 -9.02 11.03
CA ASN A 167 -0.48 -9.44 11.99
C ASN A 167 0.94 -8.97 11.62
N LYS A 168 1.08 -8.14 10.57
CA LYS A 168 2.36 -7.63 10.04
C LYS A 168 3.30 -8.70 9.48
N ASP A 169 2.79 -9.91 9.21
CA ASP A 169 3.48 -10.92 8.41
C ASP A 169 3.30 -10.59 6.92
N PHE A 170 4.00 -9.55 6.45
CA PHE A 170 3.82 -9.05 5.09
C PHE A 170 4.33 -10.02 4.03
N LYS A 171 5.41 -10.77 4.32
CA LYS A 171 5.93 -11.77 3.40
C LYS A 171 4.98 -12.95 3.27
N GLY A 172 4.46 -13.47 4.37
CA GLY A 172 3.45 -14.52 4.33
C GLY A 172 2.16 -14.04 3.66
N ALA A 173 1.73 -12.80 3.90
CA ALA A 173 0.58 -12.22 3.22
C ALA A 173 0.80 -12.14 1.69
N GLN A 174 1.98 -11.70 1.25
CA GLN A 174 2.35 -11.67 -0.16
C GLN A 174 2.22 -13.06 -0.80
N GLU A 175 2.80 -14.08 -0.16
CA GLU A 175 2.76 -15.47 -0.67
C GLU A 175 1.32 -16.01 -0.73
N SER A 176 0.51 -15.74 0.30
CA SER A 176 -0.89 -16.14 0.32
C SER A 176 -1.70 -15.44 -0.78
N PHE A 177 -1.54 -14.14 -0.98
CA PHE A 177 -2.25 -13.45 -2.07
C PHE A 177 -1.78 -13.90 -3.47
N GLN A 178 -0.49 -14.20 -3.66
CA GLN A 178 0.02 -14.79 -4.91
C GLN A 178 -0.64 -16.14 -5.22
N LYS A 179 -0.67 -17.05 -4.24
CA LYS A 179 -1.36 -18.33 -4.36
C LYS A 179 -2.86 -18.14 -4.63
N GLY A 180 -3.50 -17.23 -3.87
CA GLY A 180 -4.91 -16.90 -4.04
C GLY A 180 -5.25 -16.45 -5.46
N LEU A 181 -4.46 -15.51 -6.00
CA LEU A 181 -4.63 -14.98 -7.35
C LEU A 181 -4.41 -16.06 -8.42
N MET A 182 -3.36 -16.87 -8.28
CA MET A 182 -3.06 -17.98 -9.19
C MET A 182 -4.20 -18.99 -9.26
N LEU A 183 -4.81 -19.33 -8.12
CA LEU A 183 -5.93 -20.28 -8.07
C LEU A 183 -7.23 -19.70 -8.61
N ILE A 184 -7.51 -18.42 -8.38
CA ILE A 184 -8.71 -17.74 -8.91
C ILE A 184 -8.65 -17.62 -10.43
N GLN A 185 -7.46 -17.51 -11.02
CA GLN A 185 -7.27 -17.46 -12.47
C GLN A 185 -7.86 -18.69 -13.20
N PHE A 186 -8.00 -19.84 -12.52
CA PHE A 186 -8.66 -21.02 -13.06
C PHE A 186 -10.17 -20.82 -13.33
N SER A 187 -10.79 -19.80 -12.73
CA SER A 187 -12.15 -19.38 -13.06
C SER A 187 -12.24 -18.52 -14.34
N GLY A 188 -11.10 -18.14 -14.92
CA GLY A 188 -11.02 -17.20 -16.04
C GLY A 188 -11.27 -15.74 -15.65
N LYS A 189 -11.33 -15.43 -14.36
CA LYS A 189 -11.54 -14.07 -13.82
C LYS A 189 -10.27 -13.56 -13.14
N THR A 190 -10.07 -12.24 -13.21
CA THR A 190 -9.05 -11.53 -12.43
C THR A 190 -9.74 -10.83 -11.27
N ASP A 191 -9.34 -11.17 -10.04
CA ASP A 191 -9.80 -10.47 -8.85
C ASP A 191 -8.89 -9.26 -8.58
N THR A 192 -9.38 -8.07 -8.90
CA THR A 192 -8.60 -6.84 -8.75
C THR A 192 -8.40 -6.43 -7.29
N LEU A 193 -9.24 -6.90 -6.36
CA LEU A 193 -9.09 -6.62 -4.94
C LEU A 193 -7.92 -7.44 -4.36
N ILE A 194 -7.82 -8.71 -4.73
CA ILE A 194 -6.66 -9.54 -4.35
C ILE A 194 -5.38 -8.98 -5.00
N LEU A 195 -5.46 -8.52 -6.25
CA LEU A 195 -4.32 -7.89 -6.92
C LEU A 195 -3.85 -6.62 -6.16
N TYR A 196 -4.78 -5.80 -5.69
CA TYR A 196 -4.48 -4.63 -4.86
C TYR A 196 -3.88 -5.01 -3.50
N ASN A 197 -4.46 -5.99 -2.81
CA ASN A 197 -3.94 -6.48 -1.53
C ASN A 197 -2.54 -7.10 -1.69
N LEU A 198 -2.29 -7.79 -2.80
CA LEU A 198 -0.98 -8.31 -3.14
C LEU A 198 0.02 -7.16 -3.38
N ALA A 199 -0.37 -6.11 -4.09
CA ALA A 199 0.49 -4.94 -4.32
C ALA A 199 0.92 -4.29 -3.00
N LEU A 200 -0.03 -4.11 -2.07
CA LEU A 200 0.25 -3.61 -0.72
C LEU A 200 1.15 -4.58 0.05
N ALA A 201 0.83 -5.88 0.08
CA ALA A 201 1.64 -6.86 0.78
C ALA A 201 3.09 -6.90 0.25
N SER A 202 3.27 -6.82 -1.07
CA SER A 202 4.58 -6.69 -1.70
C SER A 202 5.31 -5.40 -1.31
N GLU A 203 4.62 -4.26 -1.28
CA GLU A 203 5.22 -2.99 -0.84
C GLU A 203 5.72 -3.07 0.60
N TYR A 204 4.89 -3.58 1.52
CA TYR A 204 5.25 -3.71 2.94
C TYR A 204 6.26 -4.83 3.21
N ALA A 205 6.36 -5.82 2.32
CA ALA A 205 7.42 -6.83 2.33
C ALA A 205 8.72 -6.35 1.65
N GLU A 206 8.79 -5.09 1.22
CA GLU A 206 9.92 -4.47 0.53
C GLU A 206 10.25 -5.10 -0.85
N ASP A 207 9.33 -5.87 -1.41
CA ASP A 207 9.39 -6.37 -2.78
C ASP A 207 8.86 -5.30 -3.76
N PHE A 208 9.64 -4.23 -3.88
CA PHE A 208 9.25 -3.05 -4.65
C PHE A 208 9.13 -3.31 -6.15
N GLU A 209 9.87 -4.29 -6.71
CA GLU A 209 9.74 -4.64 -8.12
C GLU A 209 8.36 -5.24 -8.39
N THR A 210 7.94 -6.22 -7.59
CA THR A 210 6.60 -6.81 -7.69
C THR A 210 5.52 -5.76 -7.42
N ALA A 211 5.65 -4.95 -6.36
CA ALA A 211 4.67 -3.90 -6.04
C ALA A 211 4.47 -2.91 -7.20
N LYS A 212 5.57 -2.44 -7.82
CA LYS A 212 5.49 -1.54 -9.00
C LYS A 212 4.75 -2.18 -10.17
N GLN A 213 5.02 -3.45 -10.49
CA GLN A 213 4.33 -4.14 -11.58
C GLN A 213 2.83 -4.24 -11.32
N LEU A 214 2.45 -4.60 -10.09
CA LEU A 214 1.06 -4.74 -9.69
C LEU A 214 0.32 -3.39 -9.67
N TYR A 215 0.94 -2.34 -9.15
CA TYR A 215 0.36 -0.98 -9.20
C TYR A 215 0.16 -0.49 -10.63
N ASN A 216 1.11 -0.74 -11.53
CA ASN A 216 0.92 -0.40 -12.95
C ASN A 216 -0.22 -1.21 -13.59
N ALA A 217 -0.35 -2.50 -13.26
CA ALA A 217 -1.46 -3.31 -13.73
C ALA A 217 -2.81 -2.78 -13.20
N LEU A 218 -2.89 -2.41 -11.92
CA LEU A 218 -4.10 -1.84 -11.31
C LEU A 218 -4.49 -0.49 -11.93
N ILE A 219 -3.51 0.35 -12.31
CA ILE A 219 -3.75 1.58 -13.07
C ILE A 219 -4.36 1.24 -14.44
N GLN A 220 -3.81 0.28 -15.18
CA GLN A 220 -4.35 -0.13 -16.49
C GLN A 220 -5.77 -0.70 -16.38
N LEU A 221 -6.08 -1.35 -15.27
CA LEU A 221 -7.41 -1.90 -14.96
C LEU A 221 -8.38 -0.84 -14.42
N ASN A 222 -7.96 0.43 -14.29
CA ASN A 222 -8.74 1.52 -13.70
C ASN A 222 -9.29 1.17 -12.29
N TYR A 223 -8.48 0.53 -11.46
CA TYR A 223 -8.89 0.16 -10.11
C TYR A 223 -9.21 1.39 -9.26
N ASN A 224 -10.40 1.40 -8.65
CA ASN A 224 -10.83 2.46 -7.73
C ASN A 224 -11.88 1.96 -6.71
N ILE A 225 -11.68 0.77 -6.16
CA ILE A 225 -12.56 0.26 -5.09
C ILE A 225 -12.28 1.07 -3.81
N ASP A 226 -13.34 1.49 -3.13
CA ASP A 226 -13.31 2.32 -1.91
C ASP A 226 -12.53 3.64 -2.04
N GLY A 227 -12.40 4.18 -3.26
CA GLY A 227 -11.64 5.41 -3.50
C GLY A 227 -10.12 5.25 -3.51
N ASN A 228 -9.61 4.01 -3.44
CA ASN A 228 -8.18 3.70 -3.37
C ASN A 228 -7.43 3.92 -4.68
N GLY A 229 -8.11 4.35 -5.76
CA GLY A 229 -7.49 4.56 -7.06
C GLY A 229 -6.38 5.62 -7.01
N ALA A 230 -6.59 6.69 -6.23
CA ALA A 230 -5.55 7.71 -6.01
C ALA A 230 -4.36 7.14 -5.22
N SER A 231 -4.62 6.31 -4.21
CA SER A 231 -3.59 5.71 -3.35
C SER A 231 -2.59 4.86 -4.13
N ILE A 232 -2.99 4.24 -5.24
CA ILE A 232 -2.07 3.50 -6.11
C ILE A 232 -0.97 4.42 -6.67
N TYR A 233 -1.35 5.60 -7.16
CA TYR A 233 -0.37 6.58 -7.67
C TYR A 233 0.54 7.10 -6.55
N GLN A 234 -0.01 7.26 -5.34
CA GLN A 234 0.75 7.71 -4.17
C GLN A 234 1.79 6.67 -3.75
N SER A 235 1.40 5.40 -3.64
CA SER A 235 2.31 4.29 -3.35
C SER A 235 3.39 4.17 -4.42
N LEU A 236 3.01 4.16 -5.70
CA LEU A 236 3.96 4.04 -6.80
C LEU A 236 4.95 5.22 -6.86
N ALA A 237 4.47 6.45 -6.66
CA ALA A 237 5.33 7.63 -6.58
C ALA A 237 6.31 7.55 -5.41
N ARG A 238 5.83 7.15 -4.23
CA ARG A 238 6.66 6.95 -3.03
C ARG A 238 7.76 5.92 -3.25
N ILE A 239 7.43 4.79 -3.88
CA ILE A 239 8.43 3.75 -4.22
C ILE A 239 9.50 4.34 -5.15
N HIS A 240 9.11 5.10 -6.18
CA HIS A 240 10.08 5.77 -7.06
C HIS A 240 10.95 6.79 -6.31
N LYS A 241 10.35 7.64 -5.46
CA LYS A 241 11.06 8.64 -4.65
C LYS A 241 12.07 7.99 -3.71
N ASN A 242 11.67 6.94 -2.99
CA ASN A 242 12.54 6.20 -2.07
C ASN A 242 13.65 5.43 -2.79
N GLY A 243 13.38 4.95 -4.02
CA GLY A 243 14.39 4.38 -4.92
C GLY A 243 15.33 5.41 -5.57
N GLY A 244 15.19 6.70 -5.26
CA GLY A 244 16.02 7.79 -5.81
C GLY A 244 15.54 8.35 -7.15
N ASP A 245 14.48 7.79 -7.75
CA ASP A 245 13.94 8.21 -9.04
C ASP A 245 12.86 9.29 -8.86
N LYS A 246 13.31 10.49 -8.49
CA LYS A 246 12.42 11.65 -8.24
C LYS A 246 11.63 12.06 -9.49
N GLU A 247 12.19 11.86 -10.68
CA GLU A 247 11.53 12.19 -11.94
C GLU A 247 10.35 11.26 -12.19
N LYS A 248 10.53 9.94 -12.13
CA LYS A 248 9.41 8.99 -12.27
C LYS A 248 8.39 9.12 -11.16
N SER A 249 8.82 9.44 -9.93
CA SER A 249 7.91 9.78 -8.84
C SER A 249 6.97 10.90 -9.26
N PHE A 250 7.52 12.01 -9.75
CA PHE A 250 6.72 13.16 -10.15
C PHE A 250 5.86 12.89 -11.39
N GLU A 251 6.37 12.17 -12.38
CA GLU A 251 5.54 11.72 -13.52
C GLU A 251 4.34 10.89 -13.06
N THR A 252 4.52 10.05 -12.05
CA THR A 252 3.45 9.25 -11.44
C THR A 252 2.43 10.15 -10.74
N ILE A 253 2.89 11.13 -9.97
CA ILE A 253 2.00 12.13 -9.34
C ILE A 253 1.19 12.89 -10.40
N LYS A 254 1.81 13.39 -11.47
CA LYS A 254 1.08 14.06 -12.57
C LYS A 254 0.02 13.18 -13.22
N LYS A 255 0.33 11.90 -13.46
CA LYS A 255 -0.68 10.94 -13.97
C LYS A 255 -1.83 10.77 -12.98
N GLY A 256 -1.50 10.66 -11.69
CA GLY A 256 -2.49 10.59 -10.60
C GLY A 256 -3.35 11.86 -10.53
N ARG A 257 -2.76 13.05 -10.62
CA ARG A 257 -3.46 14.35 -10.64
C ARG A 257 -4.44 14.45 -11.79
N LYS A 258 -4.07 13.98 -12.98
CA LYS A 258 -4.97 13.93 -14.13
C LYS A 258 -6.15 12.98 -13.90
N ALA A 259 -5.92 11.84 -13.25
CA ALA A 259 -6.97 10.86 -12.97
C ALA A 259 -7.88 11.27 -11.79
N TYR A 260 -7.31 11.93 -10.78
CA TYR A 260 -7.98 12.32 -9.53
C TYR A 260 -7.71 13.80 -9.21
N PRO A 261 -8.27 14.74 -9.98
CA PRO A 261 -7.96 16.17 -9.90
C PRO A 261 -8.37 16.83 -8.58
N GLN A 262 -9.21 16.19 -7.77
CA GLN A 262 -9.63 16.70 -6.47
C GLN A 262 -8.99 15.95 -5.29
N ASN A 263 -8.12 14.96 -5.55
CA ASN A 263 -7.45 14.25 -4.47
C ASN A 263 -6.40 15.14 -3.81
N GLN A 264 -6.66 15.51 -2.56
CA GLN A 264 -5.84 16.45 -1.81
C GLN A 264 -4.38 16.00 -1.69
N HIS A 265 -4.14 14.75 -1.33
CA HIS A 265 -2.78 14.27 -1.13
C HIS A 265 -1.96 14.33 -2.42
N LEU A 266 -2.54 13.98 -3.58
CA LEU A 266 -1.86 14.15 -4.86
C LEU A 266 -1.56 15.62 -5.18
N ILE A 267 -2.48 16.54 -4.86
CA ILE A 267 -2.27 18.00 -5.01
C ILE A 267 -1.09 18.45 -4.16
N PHE A 268 -1.05 18.05 -2.88
CA PHE A 268 0.03 18.43 -1.98
C PHE A 268 1.39 17.85 -2.39
N GLU A 269 1.44 16.60 -2.86
CA GLU A 269 2.68 16.00 -3.40
C GLU A 269 3.17 16.72 -4.67
N GLU A 270 2.26 17.19 -5.52
CA GLU A 270 2.60 18.01 -6.70
C GLU A 270 3.16 19.38 -6.29
N ILE A 271 2.50 20.07 -5.34
CA ILE A 271 2.98 21.34 -4.78
C ILE A 271 4.37 21.15 -4.14
N ASP A 272 4.54 20.15 -3.28
CA ASP A 272 5.81 19.86 -2.59
C ASP A 272 6.94 19.65 -3.60
N TYR A 273 6.70 18.88 -4.66
CA TYR A 273 7.69 18.68 -5.71
C TYR A 273 8.09 20.00 -6.38
N TYR A 274 7.13 20.85 -6.75
CA TYR A 274 7.43 22.12 -7.40
C TYR A 274 8.19 23.06 -6.48
N LEU A 275 7.84 23.14 -5.19
CA LEU A 275 8.56 23.94 -4.21
C LEU A 275 10.00 23.46 -4.03
N GLN A 276 10.23 22.15 -3.86
CA GLN A 276 11.57 21.57 -3.72
C GLN A 276 12.42 21.70 -5.00
N SER A 277 11.77 21.74 -6.16
CA SER A 277 12.44 21.90 -7.46
C SER A 277 12.60 23.37 -7.87
N GLU A 278 12.25 24.31 -6.98
CA GLU A 278 12.28 25.76 -7.22
C GLU A 278 11.47 26.22 -8.45
N LYS A 279 10.41 25.46 -8.78
CA LYS A 279 9.47 25.74 -9.88
C LYS A 279 8.30 26.57 -9.37
N ASP A 280 8.61 27.80 -8.99
CA ASP A 280 7.69 28.67 -8.26
C ASP A 280 6.41 28.98 -9.04
N GLN A 281 6.50 29.13 -10.38
CA GLN A 281 5.32 29.41 -11.22
C GLN A 281 4.36 28.22 -11.28
N GLU A 282 4.87 27.01 -11.44
CA GLU A 282 4.07 25.79 -11.42
C GLU A 282 3.48 25.50 -10.03
N ALA A 283 4.23 25.83 -8.97
CA ALA A 283 3.72 25.78 -7.60
C ALA A 283 2.52 26.74 -7.42
N LEU A 284 2.59 27.98 -7.93
CA LEU A 284 1.46 28.92 -7.87
C LEU A 284 0.21 28.38 -8.57
N VAL A 285 0.35 27.77 -9.74
CA VAL A 285 -0.79 27.15 -10.45
C VAL A 285 -1.41 26.04 -9.60
N SER A 286 -0.59 25.16 -9.05
CA SER A 286 -1.05 24.04 -8.22
C SER A 286 -1.69 24.51 -6.90
N LEU A 287 -1.15 25.58 -6.30
CA LEU A 287 -1.70 26.22 -5.10
C LEU A 287 -3.04 26.91 -5.37
N ASN A 288 -3.21 27.53 -6.55
CA ASN A 288 -4.50 28.11 -6.94
C ASN A 288 -5.58 27.03 -7.07
N ASP A 289 -5.24 25.90 -7.69
CA ASP A 289 -6.13 24.75 -7.77
C ASP A 289 -6.49 24.23 -6.38
N ALA A 290 -5.48 24.06 -5.50
CA ALA A 290 -5.70 23.61 -4.12
C ALA A 290 -6.64 24.55 -3.35
N ILE A 291 -6.42 25.86 -3.46
CA ILE A 291 -7.25 26.89 -2.80
C ILE A 291 -8.68 26.90 -3.37
N SER A 292 -8.86 26.63 -4.66
CA SER A 292 -10.20 26.54 -5.25
C SER A 292 -11.01 25.37 -4.67
N ILE A 293 -10.33 24.31 -4.23
CA ILE A 293 -10.94 23.13 -3.60
C ILE A 293 -11.13 23.36 -2.10
N GLU A 294 -10.15 23.96 -1.43
CA GLU A 294 -10.17 24.24 0.01
C GLU A 294 -9.99 25.75 0.32
N PRO A 295 -11.00 26.58 0.03
CA PRO A 295 -10.88 28.04 0.16
C PRO A 295 -10.73 28.53 1.61
N ASN A 296 -10.94 27.65 2.59
CA ASN A 296 -10.80 27.95 4.01
C ASN A 296 -9.55 27.33 4.64
N ASN A 297 -8.66 26.73 3.85
CA ASN A 297 -7.42 26.16 4.36
C ASN A 297 -6.35 27.26 4.51
N ALA A 298 -6.19 27.78 5.73
CA ALA A 298 -5.24 28.84 6.05
C ALA A 298 -3.80 28.52 5.63
N PHE A 299 -3.39 27.25 5.68
CA PHE A 299 -2.04 26.82 5.33
C PHE A 299 -1.74 27.01 3.85
N LEU A 300 -2.71 26.77 2.96
CA LEU A 300 -2.51 26.97 1.51
C LEU A 300 -2.22 28.44 1.15
N TYR A 301 -2.92 29.38 1.79
CA TYR A 301 -2.65 30.80 1.62
C TYR A 301 -1.27 31.16 2.16
N TYR A 302 -0.87 30.63 3.31
CA TYR A 302 0.49 30.84 3.83
C TYR A 302 1.55 30.35 2.82
N VAL A 303 1.42 29.12 2.32
CA VAL A 303 2.37 28.55 1.35
C VAL A 303 2.39 29.35 0.05
N ARG A 304 1.25 29.81 -0.46
CA ARG A 304 1.22 30.66 -1.66
C ARG A 304 1.85 32.04 -1.40
N GLY A 305 1.65 32.60 -0.21
CA GLY A 305 2.31 33.82 0.23
C GLY A 305 3.83 33.73 0.22
N THR A 306 4.41 32.61 0.70
CA THR A 306 5.88 32.41 0.68
C THR A 306 6.42 32.28 -0.75
N VAL A 307 5.66 31.67 -1.66
CA VAL A 307 6.03 31.61 -3.09
C VAL A 307 6.00 33.00 -3.72
N TYR A 308 4.97 33.80 -3.47
CA TYR A 308 4.92 35.19 -3.94
C TYR A 308 6.08 36.03 -3.39
N GLU A 309 6.42 35.87 -2.12
CA GLU A 309 7.56 36.55 -1.50
C GLU A 309 8.89 36.19 -2.19
N LYS A 310 9.11 34.90 -2.47
CA LYS A 310 10.30 34.43 -3.22
C LYS A 310 10.37 35.04 -4.62
N LEU A 311 9.22 35.22 -5.26
CA LEU A 311 9.08 35.90 -6.56
C LEU A 311 9.13 37.43 -6.47
N LYS A 312 9.33 37.99 -5.27
CA LYS A 312 9.34 39.43 -4.98
C LYS A 312 8.00 40.14 -5.25
N ASP A 313 6.91 39.38 -5.31
CA ASP A 313 5.55 39.88 -5.42
C ASP A 313 4.98 40.16 -4.02
N GLN A 314 5.42 41.29 -3.45
CA GLN A 314 5.09 41.64 -2.07
C GLN A 314 3.59 41.89 -1.86
N GLU A 315 2.89 42.43 -2.87
CA GLU A 315 1.47 42.78 -2.75
C GLU A 315 0.63 41.50 -2.56
N ASN A 316 0.87 40.49 -3.39
CA ASN A 316 0.16 39.22 -3.29
C ASN A 316 0.59 38.41 -2.05
N ALA A 317 1.88 38.43 -1.68
CA ALA A 317 2.35 37.78 -0.45
C ALA A 317 1.64 38.32 0.80
N ILE A 318 1.53 39.65 0.93
CA ILE A 318 0.84 40.29 2.06
C ILE A 318 -0.64 39.94 2.08
N ALA A 319 -1.29 39.96 0.91
CA ALA A 319 -2.71 39.62 0.81
C ALA A 319 -2.97 38.18 1.29
N ASP A 320 -2.11 37.25 0.87
CA ASP A 320 -2.20 35.84 1.25
C ASP A 320 -1.86 35.59 2.72
N TYR A 321 -0.83 36.22 3.28
CA TYR A 321 -0.55 36.13 4.71
C TYR A 321 -1.71 36.67 5.55
N LYS A 322 -2.30 37.81 5.15
CA LYS A 322 -3.50 38.33 5.83
C LYS A 322 -4.68 37.36 5.74
N LYS A 323 -4.91 36.76 4.56
CA LYS A 323 -5.99 35.79 4.41
C LYS A 323 -5.78 34.55 5.25
N SER A 324 -4.55 34.06 5.32
CA SER A 324 -4.15 32.95 6.18
C SER A 324 -4.46 33.23 7.65
N ILE A 325 -4.09 34.42 8.15
CA ILE A 325 -4.34 34.86 9.53
C ILE A 325 -5.83 35.08 9.82
N GLU A 326 -6.59 35.59 8.83
CA GLU A 326 -8.05 35.75 8.94
C GLU A 326 -8.75 34.39 9.12
N LEU A 327 -8.30 33.38 8.38
CA LEU A 327 -8.83 32.01 8.45
C LEU A 327 -8.38 31.27 9.71
N ASP A 328 -7.11 31.45 10.11
CA ASP A 328 -6.58 30.92 11.36
C ASP A 328 -5.64 31.93 12.05
N SER A 329 -6.18 32.58 13.09
CA SER A 329 -5.45 33.51 13.93
C SER A 329 -4.25 32.90 14.68
N LYS A 330 -4.14 31.58 14.75
CA LYS A 330 -3.00 30.86 15.34
C LYS A 330 -1.94 30.48 14.32
N GLN A 331 -2.08 30.88 13.06
CA GLN A 331 -1.08 30.59 12.04
C GLN A 331 0.18 31.42 12.26
N HIS A 332 1.07 30.88 13.08
CA HIS A 332 2.32 31.50 13.53
C HIS A 332 3.14 32.06 12.37
N ASP A 333 3.43 31.22 11.37
CA ASP A 333 4.42 31.55 10.34
C ASP A 333 3.90 32.65 9.41
N ALA A 334 2.59 32.70 9.13
CA ALA A 334 1.98 33.79 8.37
C ALA A 334 2.00 35.11 9.15
N ALA A 335 1.68 35.07 10.45
CA ALA A 335 1.73 36.26 11.31
C ALA A 335 3.17 36.78 11.47
N PHE A 336 4.13 35.88 11.67
CA PHE A 336 5.54 36.23 11.73
C PHE A 336 6.03 36.86 10.42
N ASN A 337 5.78 36.24 9.27
CA ASN A 337 6.22 36.77 7.97
C ASN A 337 5.59 38.13 7.66
N LEU A 338 4.32 38.34 7.98
CA LEU A 338 3.66 39.62 7.79
C LEU A 338 4.21 40.71 8.73
N GLY A 339 4.50 40.37 10.00
CA GLY A 339 5.15 41.27 10.92
C GLY A 339 6.59 41.60 10.50
N ALA A 340 7.34 40.60 10.03
CA ALA A 340 8.68 40.76 9.47
C ALA A 340 8.70 41.67 8.25
N PHE A 341 7.70 41.56 7.37
CA PHE A 341 7.53 42.46 6.24
C PHE A 341 7.45 43.92 6.68
N TYR A 342 6.54 44.25 7.61
CA TYR A 342 6.39 45.61 8.11
C TYR A 342 7.62 46.10 8.89
N PHE A 343 8.25 45.21 9.66
CA PHE A 343 9.50 45.53 10.34
C PHE A 343 10.62 45.89 9.35
N ASN A 344 10.83 45.07 8.32
CA ASN A 344 11.87 45.30 7.31
C ASN A 344 11.60 46.59 6.53
N LYS A 345 10.34 46.87 6.17
CA LYS A 345 9.95 48.12 5.54
C LYS A 345 10.30 49.35 6.40
N GLY A 346 10.13 49.26 7.71
CA GLY A 346 10.57 50.30 8.65
C GLY A 346 12.09 50.43 8.70
N VAL A 347 12.81 49.31 8.75
CA VAL A 347 14.29 49.28 8.73
C VAL A 347 14.84 49.91 7.45
N ASP A 348 14.29 49.59 6.29
CA ASP A 348 14.72 50.16 5.00
C ASP A 348 14.59 51.69 5.00
N LYS A 349 13.50 52.22 5.55
CA LYS A 349 13.32 53.67 5.71
C LYS A 349 14.35 54.29 6.65
N ILE A 350 14.71 53.61 7.74
CA ILE A 350 15.77 54.08 8.64
C ILE A 350 17.13 54.08 7.94
N ASN A 351 17.45 53.04 7.17
CA ASN A 351 18.70 52.96 6.43
C ASN A 351 18.81 54.11 5.42
N ILE A 352 17.76 54.33 4.62
CA ILE A 352 17.70 55.44 3.68
C ILE A 352 17.81 56.79 4.41
N ALA A 353 17.20 56.93 5.60
CA ALA A 353 17.29 58.15 6.40
C ALA A 353 18.74 58.40 6.85
N ASN A 354 19.44 57.38 7.32
CA ASN A 354 20.82 57.49 7.81
C ASN A 354 21.82 57.86 6.69
N ASP A 355 21.50 57.55 5.44
CA ASP A 355 22.31 57.92 4.27
C ASP A 355 22.07 59.37 3.80
N LEU A 356 21.14 60.11 4.41
CA LEU A 356 20.86 61.50 4.05
C LEU A 356 22.02 62.44 4.45
N PRO A 357 22.33 63.46 3.63
CA PRO A 357 23.27 64.52 4.02
C PRO A 357 22.82 65.24 5.30
N LEU A 358 23.78 65.67 6.13
CA LEU A 358 23.52 66.34 7.42
C LEU A 358 22.65 67.60 7.32
N ASN A 359 22.58 68.23 6.14
CA ASN A 359 21.73 69.40 5.89
C ASN A 359 20.25 69.04 5.62
N GLN A 360 19.88 67.76 5.56
CA GLN A 360 18.51 67.27 5.32
C GLN A 360 17.82 66.78 6.61
N SER A 361 18.09 67.43 7.75
CA SER A 361 17.55 67.03 9.06
C SER A 361 16.03 66.88 9.10
N LYS A 362 15.28 67.75 8.40
CA LYS A 362 13.82 67.63 8.31
C LYS A 362 13.38 66.31 7.66
N LYS A 363 14.00 65.95 6.54
CA LYS A 363 13.68 64.71 5.81
C LYS A 363 14.08 63.48 6.62
N TYR A 364 15.20 63.55 7.34
CA TYR A 364 15.62 62.51 8.28
C TYR A 364 14.54 62.22 9.34
N GLU A 365 14.05 63.27 10.00
CA GLU A 365 12.99 63.11 11.02
C GLU A 365 11.66 62.61 10.43
N GLU A 366 11.29 63.08 9.24
CA GLU A 366 10.09 62.60 8.53
C GLU A 366 10.19 61.09 8.21
N MET A 367 11.35 60.63 7.73
CA MET A 367 11.57 59.21 7.42
C MET A 367 11.59 58.34 8.66
N LYS A 368 12.12 58.81 9.79
CA LYS A 368 12.03 58.08 11.08
C LYS A 368 10.62 58.00 11.60
N ALA A 369 9.85 59.09 11.51
CA ALA A 369 8.45 59.09 11.88
C ALA A 369 7.63 58.12 11.01
N ASP A 370 7.96 58.02 9.72
CA ASP A 370 7.31 57.09 8.80
C ASP A 370 7.71 55.63 9.06
N ALA A 371 8.99 55.35 9.34
CA ALA A 371 9.47 54.04 9.77
C ALA A 371 8.77 53.56 11.05
N LYS A 372 8.55 54.47 12.01
CA LYS A 372 7.82 54.17 13.25
C LYS A 372 6.39 53.68 12.97
N LYS A 373 5.72 54.16 11.92
CA LYS A 373 4.39 53.67 11.53
C LYS A 373 4.41 52.23 11.04
N ASP A 374 5.45 51.84 10.30
CA ASP A 374 5.59 50.44 9.87
C ASP A 374 5.93 49.53 11.07
N PHE A 375 6.77 49.97 12.01
CA PHE A 375 7.01 49.23 13.25
C PHE A 375 5.72 49.04 14.06
N LEU A 376 4.90 50.08 14.20
CA LEU A 376 3.59 49.97 14.83
C LEU A 376 2.66 49.01 14.08
N SER A 377 2.77 48.92 12.75
CA SER A 377 2.00 47.97 11.94
C SER A 377 2.48 46.53 12.11
N ALA A 378 3.77 46.32 12.40
CA ALA A 378 4.35 45.00 12.63
C ALA A 378 3.95 44.38 13.98
N ILE A 379 3.88 45.19 15.04
CA ILE A 379 3.60 44.75 16.42
C ILE A 379 2.42 43.79 16.53
N PRO A 380 1.19 44.09 16.06
CA PRO A 380 0.06 43.20 16.26
C PRO A 380 0.27 41.81 15.66
N TYR A 381 0.96 41.70 14.53
CA TYR A 381 1.21 40.41 13.89
C TYR A 381 2.30 39.61 14.62
N ILE A 382 3.34 40.28 15.11
CA ILE A 382 4.37 39.62 15.91
C ILE A 382 3.83 39.24 17.31
N GLU A 383 2.93 40.04 17.89
CA GLU A 383 2.19 39.66 19.11
C GLU A 383 1.35 38.39 18.87
N MET A 384 0.66 38.30 17.72
CA MET A 384 -0.10 37.10 17.33
C MET A 384 0.81 35.89 17.16
N ALA A 385 1.94 36.02 16.47
CA ALA A 385 2.94 34.97 16.31
C ALA A 385 3.45 34.51 17.69
N ASN A 386 3.89 35.44 18.54
CA ASN A 386 4.40 35.14 19.88
C ASN A 386 3.34 34.46 20.77
N LYS A 387 2.07 34.80 20.59
CA LYS A 387 0.97 34.14 21.29
C LYS A 387 0.72 32.72 20.77
N ALA A 388 0.90 32.49 19.48
CA ALA A 388 0.69 31.20 18.84
C ALA A 388 1.80 30.19 19.21
N LYS A 389 3.06 30.63 19.27
CA LYS A 389 4.23 29.84 19.71
C LYS A 389 5.04 30.61 20.76
N PRO A 390 4.61 30.65 22.03
CA PRO A 390 5.29 31.41 23.07
C PRO A 390 6.69 30.90 23.40
N GLU A 391 7.05 29.69 22.99
CA GLU A 391 8.38 29.10 23.12
C GLU A 391 9.38 29.58 22.04
N ASP A 392 8.92 30.24 20.98
CA ASP A 392 9.80 30.77 19.93
C ASP A 392 10.52 32.05 20.42
N THR A 393 11.78 31.87 20.80
CA THR A 393 12.64 32.95 21.30
C THR A 393 12.97 33.99 20.21
N ASP A 394 12.97 33.62 18.94
CA ASP A 394 13.29 34.54 17.84
C ASP A 394 12.14 35.53 17.63
N THR A 395 10.90 35.00 17.64
CA THR A 395 9.68 35.82 17.63
C THR A 395 9.62 36.76 18.83
N ALA A 396 9.93 36.26 20.04
CA ALA A 396 9.97 37.10 21.24
C ALA A 396 11.04 38.20 21.15
N THR A 397 12.24 37.88 20.64
CA THR A 397 13.34 38.84 20.46
C THR A 397 12.94 39.94 19.47
N MET A 398 12.29 39.56 18.38
CA MET A 398 11.78 40.52 17.40
C MET A 398 10.73 41.46 18.02
N LEU A 399 9.83 40.93 18.85
CA LEU A 399 8.80 41.72 19.53
C LEU A 399 9.40 42.71 20.54
N ILE A 400 10.41 42.29 21.32
CA ILE A 400 11.15 43.17 22.23
C ILE A 400 11.80 44.32 21.44
N LYS A 401 12.42 44.01 20.30
CA LYS A 401 13.05 45.01 19.43
C LYS A 401 12.01 46.00 18.91
N LEU A 402 10.86 45.54 18.46
CA LEU A 402 9.75 46.37 18.00
C LEU A 402 9.27 47.32 19.10
N TYR A 403 8.97 46.81 20.30
CA TYR A 403 8.57 47.64 21.44
C TYR A 403 9.59 48.73 21.77
N THR A 404 10.88 48.38 21.77
CA THR A 404 11.97 49.34 22.00
C THR A 404 11.99 50.43 20.91
N GLN A 405 11.81 50.07 19.64
CA GLN A 405 11.83 51.05 18.53
C GLN A 405 10.64 52.02 18.57
N VAL A 406 9.51 51.61 19.13
CA VAL A 406 8.32 52.48 19.24
C VAL A 406 8.25 53.24 20.57
N GLY A 407 9.13 52.94 21.53
CA GLY A 407 9.18 53.55 22.86
C GLY A 407 8.26 52.87 23.91
N GLU A 408 7.86 51.62 23.68
CA GLU A 408 7.08 50.81 24.61
C GLU A 408 8.01 50.04 25.58
N ASP A 409 8.90 50.76 26.26
CA ASP A 409 9.99 50.18 27.08
C ASP A 409 9.49 49.27 28.21
N THR A 410 8.32 49.57 28.78
CA THR A 410 7.72 48.73 29.83
C THR A 410 7.38 47.35 29.28
N LYS A 411 6.71 47.28 28.12
CA LYS A 411 6.37 46.00 27.48
C LYS A 411 7.62 45.24 27.04
N ALA A 412 8.63 45.95 26.53
CA ALA A 412 9.91 45.36 26.17
C ALA A 412 10.58 44.69 27.37
N LYS A 413 10.63 45.36 28.53
CA LYS A 413 11.22 44.84 29.78
C LYS A 413 10.43 43.65 30.34
N GLU A 414 9.10 43.76 30.39
CA GLU A 414 8.22 42.68 30.86
C GLU A 414 8.38 41.43 29.99
N LEU A 415 8.39 41.61 28.67
CA LEU A 415 8.59 40.51 27.75
C LEU A 415 9.99 39.92 27.89
N LYS A 416 11.04 40.73 27.98
CA LYS A 416 12.41 40.25 28.18
C LYS A 416 12.55 39.38 29.43
N ALA A 417 11.97 39.82 30.55
CA ALA A 417 12.00 39.07 31.81
C ALA A 417 11.29 37.70 31.76
N LYS A 418 10.44 37.46 30.75
CA LYS A 418 9.76 36.17 30.56
C LYS A 418 10.63 35.14 29.82
N TYR A 419 11.66 35.58 29.10
CA TYR A 419 12.54 34.75 28.26
C TYR A 419 14.00 34.70 28.77
N GLU A 420 14.29 35.36 29.88
CA GLU A 420 15.50 35.19 30.72
C GLU A 420 15.24 34.13 31.80
#